data_AF-A0A523VCY6-F1
#
_entry.id   AF-A0A523VCY6-F1
#
_cell.length_a   1.000
_cell.length_b   1.000
_cell.length_c   1.000
_cell.angle_alpha   90.00
_cell.angle_beta   90.00
_cell.angle_gamma   90.00
#
_symmetry.space_group_name_H-M   'P 1'
#
loop_
_entity.id
_entity.type
_entity.pdbx_description
1 polymer ?
#
loop_
_entity_poly.entity_id
_entity_poly.type
_entity_poly.pdbx_seq_one_letter_code
_entity_poly.pdbx_strand_id
1 'polypeptide(L)'
;MMQSGKDKPYHDLQKVYARHPLGAPESETFIEILKCYCDPDEARLAAAMTFEPEPEEVIARRAGVSLDEAAPILTKMAKRYFVRGFRRPDGVRTFRLHILVGGIGLFEEPFFMGESSMDLERLADLWDKYYLEAHGREMHGSGISIVRALPTVQSVKENVLPHEDALQAVKNAKMLSLNPCSCRLAHRNCDDPVEICIGLSWAVPDGLEPGSPLMDHHHAATLVGRLASADEVVDALERAEETGLVHISMNVKDDPWFICNCCRHACGLLRSVTDLGITHGVAPSSFWMIIDEDMCSGCELCVDRCPVGAITMREDGVAQVIHEKCLGCGVCEVICGQGAMSLQKRDDLIFNPYQDDRELFMLVAEKKGLEYPVHHH
;
A
#
# COMPACT_ATOMS: atom_id res chain seq x y z
N MET A 1 -7.30 -32.75 4.57
CA MET A 1 -7.13 -33.43 3.27
C MET A 1 -5.64 -33.57 3.02
N MET A 2 -5.17 -34.75 2.60
CA MET A 2 -3.74 -35.02 2.39
C MET A 2 -3.21 -34.15 1.24
N GLN A 3 -2.46 -33.10 1.57
CA GLN A 3 -1.78 -32.24 0.60
C GLN A 3 -0.80 -33.08 -0.22
N SER A 4 -0.82 -32.90 -1.54
CA SER A 4 0.11 -33.57 -2.44
C SER A 4 1.55 -33.18 -2.05
N GLY A 5 2.48 -34.14 -1.97
CA GLY A 5 3.88 -33.82 -1.62
C GLY A 5 4.56 -32.81 -2.55
N LYS A 6 3.95 -32.50 -3.70
CA LYS A 6 4.42 -31.53 -4.68
C LYS A 6 4.14 -30.07 -4.29
N ASP A 7 3.06 -29.80 -3.56
CA ASP A 7 2.68 -28.43 -3.19
C ASP A 7 3.29 -27.97 -1.86
N LYS A 8 3.93 -28.88 -1.11
CA LYS A 8 4.56 -28.60 0.19
C LYS A 8 5.42 -27.32 0.20
N PRO A 9 6.30 -27.05 -0.79
CA PRO A 9 7.09 -25.82 -0.79
C PRO A 9 6.25 -24.54 -0.76
N TYR A 10 5.11 -24.52 -1.46
CA TYR A 10 4.21 -23.37 -1.48
C TYR A 10 3.49 -23.16 -0.14
N HIS A 11 3.06 -24.25 0.51
CA HIS A 11 2.46 -24.16 1.85
C HIS A 11 3.49 -23.71 2.91
N ASP A 12 4.74 -24.14 2.80
CA ASP A 12 5.80 -23.67 3.70
C ASP A 12 6.10 -22.19 3.48
N LEU A 13 6.16 -21.73 2.23
CA LEU A 13 6.29 -20.30 1.90
C LEU A 13 5.09 -19.49 2.39
N GLN A 14 3.86 -19.99 2.21
CA GLN A 14 2.66 -19.34 2.71
C GLN A 14 2.73 -19.10 4.22
N LYS A 15 3.23 -20.05 5.01
CA LYS A 15 3.44 -19.87 6.46
C LYS A 15 4.47 -18.77 6.78
N VAL A 16 5.45 -18.52 5.90
CA VAL A 16 6.35 -17.37 6.07
C VAL A 16 5.57 -16.07 5.91
N TYR A 17 4.78 -15.95 4.84
CA TYR A 17 3.92 -14.79 4.62
C TYR A 17 2.87 -14.58 5.72
N ALA A 18 2.31 -15.66 6.27
CA ALA A 18 1.34 -15.60 7.36
C ALA A 18 1.89 -15.02 8.66
N ARG A 19 3.22 -15.05 8.86
CA ARG A 19 3.88 -14.47 10.04
C ARG A 19 4.11 -12.97 9.93
N HIS A 20 4.01 -12.39 8.74
CA HIS A 20 4.11 -10.95 8.58
C HIS A 20 2.91 -10.26 9.25
N PRO A 21 3.04 -9.04 9.82
CA PRO A 21 1.93 -8.34 10.48
C PRO A 21 0.70 -8.13 9.59
N LEU A 22 0.92 -7.95 8.28
CA LEU A 22 -0.16 -7.84 7.29
C LEU A 22 -0.86 -9.18 6.99
N GLY A 23 -0.21 -10.29 7.36
CA GLY A 23 -0.74 -11.65 7.26
C GLY A 23 -0.88 -12.16 5.83
N ALA A 24 -1.10 -13.47 5.73
CA ALA A 24 -1.42 -14.16 4.49
C ALA A 24 -2.13 -15.48 4.83
N PRO A 25 -3.45 -15.45 5.08
CA PRO A 25 -4.17 -16.64 5.52
C PRO A 25 -4.06 -17.76 4.49
N GLU A 26 -3.99 -19.00 4.94
CA GLU A 26 -3.90 -20.14 4.04
C GLU A 26 -5.20 -20.25 3.22
N SER A 27 -5.07 -20.23 1.90
CA SER A 27 -6.16 -20.53 0.97
C SER A 27 -5.63 -21.20 -0.29
N GLU A 28 -6.46 -21.99 -0.97
CA GLU A 28 -6.09 -22.57 -2.27
C GLU A 28 -5.76 -21.47 -3.29
N THR A 29 -6.47 -20.35 -3.24
CA THR A 29 -6.20 -19.19 -4.11
C THR A 29 -4.82 -18.62 -3.87
N PHE A 30 -4.37 -18.48 -2.61
CA PHE A 30 -3.04 -17.95 -2.34
C PHE A 30 -1.92 -18.91 -2.76
N ILE A 31 -2.14 -20.22 -2.65
CA ILE A 31 -1.20 -21.21 -3.20
C ILE A 31 -1.10 -21.08 -4.72
N GLU A 32 -2.22 -20.86 -5.42
CA GLU A 32 -2.20 -20.59 -6.87
C GLU A 32 -1.53 -19.25 -7.21
N ILE A 33 -1.67 -18.21 -6.37
CA ILE A 33 -0.90 -16.96 -6.51
C ILE A 33 0.59 -17.26 -6.45
N LEU A 34 1.07 -17.98 -5.42
CA LEU A 34 2.49 -18.31 -5.29
C LEU A 34 3.04 -19.08 -6.50
N LYS A 35 2.24 -19.99 -7.09
CA LYS A 35 2.60 -20.72 -8.32
C LYS A 35 2.73 -19.83 -9.55
N CYS A 36 2.09 -18.66 -9.59
CA CYS A 36 2.34 -17.68 -10.65
C CYS A 36 3.75 -17.09 -10.54
N TYR A 37 4.26 -16.88 -9.33
CA TYR A 37 5.58 -16.27 -9.12
C TYR A 37 6.72 -17.27 -9.21
N CYS A 38 6.55 -18.47 -8.67
CA CYS A 38 7.67 -19.37 -8.43
C CYS A 38 7.39 -20.85 -8.72
N ASP A 39 8.45 -21.55 -9.15
CA ASP A 39 8.47 -23.00 -9.20
C ASP A 39 8.72 -23.61 -7.80
N PRO A 40 8.59 -24.95 -7.61
CA PRO A 40 8.73 -25.55 -6.29
C PRO A 40 10.11 -25.40 -5.64
N ASP A 41 11.18 -25.25 -6.42
CA ASP A 41 12.53 -25.10 -5.90
C ASP A 41 12.79 -23.64 -5.48
N GLU A 42 12.29 -22.69 -6.27
CA GLU A 42 12.21 -21.27 -5.90
C GLU A 42 11.39 -21.07 -4.62
N ALA A 43 10.20 -21.70 -4.52
CA ALA A 43 9.34 -21.62 -3.34
C ALA A 43 10.03 -22.18 -2.08
N ARG A 44 10.77 -23.29 -2.21
CA ARG A 44 11.53 -23.89 -1.11
C ARG A 44 12.60 -22.93 -0.58
N LEU A 45 13.34 -22.29 -1.49
CA LEU A 45 14.38 -21.33 -1.10
C LEU A 45 13.77 -20.06 -0.50
N ALA A 46 12.68 -19.55 -1.08
CA ALA A 46 11.93 -18.42 -0.56
C ALA A 46 11.35 -18.69 0.84
N ALA A 47 10.93 -19.93 1.13
CA ALA A 47 10.46 -20.31 2.47
C ALA A 47 11.56 -20.22 3.56
N ALA A 48 12.84 -20.20 3.16
CA ALA A 48 13.98 -19.99 4.04
C ALA A 48 14.42 -18.51 4.11
N MET A 49 13.72 -17.58 3.47
CA MET A 49 14.03 -16.15 3.52
C MET A 49 13.24 -15.44 4.63
N THR A 50 13.58 -14.17 4.88
CA THR A 50 12.81 -13.24 5.72
C THR A 50 12.43 -11.99 4.91
N PHE A 51 11.63 -11.12 5.53
CA PHE A 51 11.33 -9.78 4.98
C PHE A 51 12.49 -8.80 5.18
N GLU A 52 13.46 -9.16 6.02
CA GLU A 52 14.68 -8.39 6.24
C GLU A 52 15.77 -8.79 5.24
N PRO A 53 16.65 -7.86 4.84
CA PRO A 53 17.78 -8.20 3.99
C PRO A 53 18.79 -9.13 4.66
N GLU A 54 19.05 -10.28 4.05
CA GLU A 54 20.00 -11.26 4.56
C GLU A 54 21.03 -11.66 3.50
N PRO A 55 22.30 -11.92 3.88
CA PRO A 55 23.30 -12.47 2.96
C PRO A 55 22.84 -13.79 2.34
N GLU A 56 23.15 -14.01 1.06
CA GLU A 56 22.78 -15.25 0.37
C GLU A 56 23.34 -16.51 1.03
N GLU A 57 24.50 -16.44 1.69
CA GLU A 57 25.06 -17.57 2.44
C GLU A 57 24.22 -17.95 3.66
N VAL A 58 23.58 -16.98 4.31
CA VAL A 58 22.67 -17.21 5.45
C VAL A 58 21.41 -17.92 4.95
N ILE A 59 20.85 -17.45 3.83
CA ILE A 59 19.67 -18.05 3.21
C ILE A 59 19.96 -19.48 2.75
N ALA A 60 21.09 -19.72 2.06
CA ALA A 60 21.50 -21.05 1.59
C ALA A 60 21.66 -22.03 2.75
N ARG A 61 22.35 -21.61 3.82
CA ARG A 61 22.51 -22.41 5.05
C ARG A 61 21.17 -22.76 5.68
N ARG A 62 20.24 -21.81 5.76
CA ARG A 62 18.90 -22.04 6.32
C ARG A 62 18.06 -22.98 5.46
N ALA A 63 18.18 -22.87 4.13
CA ALA A 63 17.53 -23.76 3.19
C ALA A 63 18.15 -25.17 3.14
N GLY A 64 19.33 -25.38 3.75
CA GLY A 64 20.03 -26.66 3.76
C GLY A 64 20.68 -27.00 2.41
N VAL A 65 20.99 -25.99 1.60
CA VAL A 65 21.63 -26.15 0.27
C VAL A 65 22.97 -25.45 0.21
N SER A 66 23.79 -25.79 -0.78
CA SER A 66 25.05 -25.09 -1.02
C SER A 66 24.84 -23.66 -1.54
N LEU A 67 25.81 -22.77 -1.33
CA LEU A 67 25.77 -21.43 -1.91
C LEU A 67 25.71 -21.47 -3.44
N ASP A 68 26.47 -22.38 -4.07
CA ASP A 68 26.51 -22.55 -5.53
C ASP A 68 25.13 -22.94 -6.11
N GLU A 69 24.29 -23.60 -5.31
CA GLU A 69 22.92 -23.98 -5.66
C GLU A 69 21.93 -22.82 -5.41
N ALA A 70 22.03 -22.13 -4.26
CA ALA A 70 21.11 -21.06 -3.90
C ALA A 70 21.31 -19.77 -4.73
N ALA A 71 22.56 -19.37 -4.97
CA ALA A 71 22.92 -18.13 -5.65
C ALA A 71 22.23 -17.92 -7.03
N PRO A 72 22.22 -18.90 -7.96
CA PRO A 72 21.54 -18.73 -9.24
C PRO A 72 20.02 -18.65 -9.09
N ILE A 73 19.42 -19.38 -8.14
CA ILE A 73 17.97 -19.34 -7.87
C ILE A 73 17.57 -17.97 -7.31
N LEU A 74 18.30 -17.44 -6.31
CA LEU A 74 18.07 -16.09 -5.76
C LEU A 74 18.19 -15.02 -6.85
N THR A 75 19.18 -15.14 -7.72
CA THR A 75 19.35 -14.23 -8.86
C THR A 75 18.19 -14.32 -9.85
N LYS A 76 17.69 -15.54 -10.14
CA LYS A 76 16.53 -15.77 -11.01
C LYS A 76 15.26 -15.15 -10.42
N MET A 77 14.99 -15.40 -9.12
CA MET A 77 13.84 -14.82 -8.43
C MET A 77 13.90 -13.29 -8.41
N ALA A 78 15.08 -12.70 -8.15
CA ALA A 78 15.25 -11.25 -8.12
C ALA A 78 15.05 -10.61 -9.51
N LYS A 79 15.51 -11.25 -10.59
CA LYS A 79 15.30 -10.79 -11.97
C LYS A 79 13.84 -10.78 -12.41
N ARG A 80 12.99 -11.59 -11.76
CA ARG A 80 11.54 -11.70 -12.00
C ARG A 80 10.72 -10.94 -10.95
N TYR A 81 11.38 -10.08 -10.15
CA TYR A 81 10.76 -9.25 -9.11
C TYR A 81 9.98 -10.03 -8.04
N PHE A 82 10.25 -11.33 -7.87
CA PHE A 82 9.62 -12.14 -6.83
C PHE A 82 10.28 -11.94 -5.46
N VAL A 83 11.57 -11.61 -5.44
CA VAL A 83 12.31 -11.22 -4.24
C VAL A 83 13.11 -9.96 -4.54
N ARG A 84 13.47 -9.20 -3.51
CA ARG A 84 14.45 -8.11 -3.66
C ARG A 84 15.85 -8.63 -3.45
N GLY A 85 16.77 -8.21 -4.32
CA GLY A 85 18.19 -8.48 -4.21
C GLY A 85 18.99 -7.20 -4.40
N PHE A 86 19.97 -6.98 -3.54
CA PHE A 86 20.93 -5.89 -3.68
C PHE A 86 22.32 -6.37 -3.24
N ARG A 87 23.32 -5.57 -3.56
CA ARG A 87 24.72 -5.79 -3.19
C ARG A 87 25.13 -4.71 -2.20
N ARG A 88 25.82 -5.08 -1.13
CA ARG A 88 26.30 -4.14 -0.13
C ARG A 88 27.58 -3.44 -0.65
N PRO A 89 28.00 -2.29 -0.10
CA PRO A 89 29.28 -1.65 -0.43
C PRO A 89 30.50 -2.57 -0.26
N ASP A 90 30.43 -3.53 0.67
CA ASP A 90 31.46 -4.55 0.89
C ASP A 90 31.44 -5.70 -0.14
N GLY A 91 30.52 -5.65 -1.11
CA GLY A 91 30.42 -6.61 -2.21
C GLY A 91 29.51 -7.81 -1.94
N VAL A 92 29.04 -8.00 -0.70
CA VAL A 92 28.13 -9.11 -0.31
C VAL A 92 26.78 -8.94 -0.99
N ARG A 93 26.19 -10.01 -1.53
CA ARG A 93 24.81 -9.99 -2.03
C ARG A 93 23.83 -10.32 -0.92
N THR A 94 22.77 -9.54 -0.82
CA THR A 94 21.71 -9.70 0.16
C THR A 94 20.35 -9.76 -0.53
N PHE A 95 19.45 -10.57 0.02
CA PHE A 95 18.12 -10.77 -0.51
C PHE A 95 17.06 -10.72 0.60
N ARG A 96 15.83 -10.34 0.24
CA ARG A 96 14.65 -10.36 1.13
C ARG A 96 13.38 -10.67 0.35
N LEU A 97 12.37 -11.19 1.03
CA LEU A 97 11.02 -11.31 0.49
C LEU A 97 10.38 -9.92 0.36
N HIS A 98 9.45 -9.79 -0.59
CA HIS A 98 8.49 -8.70 -0.57
C HIS A 98 7.50 -8.91 0.57
N ILE A 99 7.04 -7.83 1.20
CA ILE A 99 5.81 -7.86 1.99
C ILE A 99 4.62 -8.17 1.07
N LEU A 100 3.49 -8.62 1.61
CA LEU A 100 2.39 -9.08 0.75
C LEU A 100 1.74 -7.95 -0.07
N VAL A 101 1.36 -6.85 0.61
CA VAL A 101 0.71 -5.64 0.10
C VAL A 101 1.26 -4.45 0.88
N GLY A 102 1.29 -3.24 0.32
CA GLY A 102 1.70 -2.04 1.05
C GLY A 102 2.52 -1.06 0.23
N GLY A 103 2.14 -0.81 -1.02
CA GLY A 103 2.80 0.12 -1.91
C GLY A 103 3.80 -0.56 -2.85
N ILE A 104 4.74 -1.35 -2.33
CA ILE A 104 5.76 -2.08 -3.12
C ILE A 104 5.91 -3.54 -2.58
N GLY A 105 4.79 -4.26 -2.56
CA GLY A 105 4.72 -5.66 -2.12
C GLY A 105 4.71 -6.68 -3.25
N LEU A 106 4.45 -7.92 -2.88
CA LEU A 106 4.31 -9.06 -3.81
C LEU A 106 3.16 -8.79 -4.79
N PHE A 107 2.07 -8.17 -4.32
CA PHE A 107 0.94 -7.77 -5.15
C PHE A 107 1.32 -6.70 -6.18
N GLU A 108 1.89 -5.57 -5.74
CA GLU A 108 2.02 -4.38 -6.60
C GLU A 108 3.10 -4.54 -7.69
N GLU A 109 4.20 -5.22 -7.37
CA GLU A 109 5.40 -5.29 -8.21
C GLU A 109 5.17 -5.78 -9.66
N PRO A 110 4.50 -6.92 -9.91
CA PRO A 110 4.29 -7.39 -11.29
C PRO A 110 3.51 -6.40 -12.15
N PHE A 111 2.58 -5.66 -11.56
CA PHE A 111 1.76 -4.68 -12.28
C PHE A 111 2.52 -3.38 -12.55
N PHE A 112 3.37 -2.94 -11.63
CA PHE A 112 4.24 -1.81 -11.91
C PHE A 112 5.26 -2.13 -13.01
N MET A 113 5.86 -3.32 -12.94
CA MET A 113 6.91 -3.73 -13.88
C MET A 113 6.39 -4.20 -15.24
N GLY A 114 5.07 -4.44 -15.35
CA GLY A 114 4.49 -5.08 -16.53
C GLY A 114 5.16 -6.42 -16.81
N GLU A 115 5.31 -7.27 -15.78
CA GLU A 115 6.11 -8.49 -15.83
C GLU A 115 5.60 -9.47 -16.90
N SER A 116 6.29 -9.44 -18.05
CA SER A 116 5.90 -10.17 -19.26
C SER A 116 5.97 -11.70 -19.13
N SER A 117 6.68 -12.23 -18.13
CA SER A 117 6.76 -13.68 -17.89
C SER A 117 5.56 -14.24 -17.12
N MET A 118 4.63 -13.38 -16.67
CA MET A 118 3.45 -13.76 -15.91
C MET A 118 2.16 -13.43 -16.67
N ASP A 119 1.13 -14.25 -16.45
CA ASP A 119 -0.24 -13.92 -16.85
C ASP A 119 -0.82 -12.94 -15.82
N LEU A 120 -0.65 -11.64 -16.08
CA LEU A 120 -1.06 -10.57 -15.18
C LEU A 120 -2.59 -10.47 -15.03
N GLU A 121 -3.36 -10.89 -16.04
CA GLU A 121 -4.82 -10.90 -15.96
C GLU A 121 -5.28 -11.96 -14.97
N ARG A 122 -4.79 -13.19 -15.13
CA ARG A 122 -5.05 -14.28 -14.18
C ARG A 122 -4.57 -13.94 -12.77
N LEU A 123 -3.37 -13.36 -12.65
CA LEU A 123 -2.80 -12.96 -11.36
C LEU A 123 -3.70 -11.95 -10.65
N ALA A 124 -4.21 -10.95 -11.38
CA ALA A 124 -5.12 -9.96 -10.83
C ALA A 124 -6.43 -10.58 -10.33
N ASP A 125 -7.03 -11.50 -11.09
CA ASP A 125 -8.26 -12.18 -10.71
C ASP A 125 -8.06 -13.04 -9.45
N LEU A 126 -6.90 -13.71 -9.34
CA LEU A 126 -6.54 -14.45 -8.13
C LEU A 126 -6.37 -13.54 -6.92
N TRP A 127 -5.71 -12.38 -7.08
CA TRP A 127 -5.54 -11.41 -5.98
C TRP A 127 -6.86 -10.81 -5.52
N ASP A 128 -7.77 -10.46 -6.45
CA ASP A 128 -9.10 -9.95 -6.10
C ASP A 128 -9.90 -10.99 -5.32
N LYS A 129 -9.91 -12.24 -5.81
CA LYS A 129 -10.55 -13.36 -5.13
C LYS A 129 -9.95 -13.57 -3.73
N TYR A 130 -8.63 -13.61 -3.62
CA TYR A 130 -7.93 -13.81 -2.35
C TYR A 130 -8.19 -12.68 -1.35
N TYR A 131 -8.27 -11.44 -1.83
CA TYR A 131 -8.59 -10.28 -1.02
C TYR A 131 -9.98 -10.40 -0.38
N LEU A 132 -11.00 -10.72 -1.18
CA LEU A 132 -12.38 -10.84 -0.71
C LEU A 132 -12.60 -12.07 0.18
N GLU A 133 -11.96 -13.20 -0.13
CA GLU A 133 -12.17 -14.44 0.60
C GLU A 133 -11.39 -14.49 1.94
N ALA A 134 -10.23 -13.84 2.03
CA ALA A 134 -9.33 -14.00 3.19
C ALA A 134 -8.50 -12.76 3.53
N HIS A 135 -7.60 -12.33 2.63
CA HIS A 135 -6.53 -11.38 2.96
C HIS A 135 -7.03 -10.00 3.40
N GLY A 136 -8.10 -9.49 2.79
CA GLY A 136 -8.63 -8.16 3.12
C GLY A 136 -9.09 -8.03 4.57
N ARG A 137 -9.66 -9.10 5.15
CA ARG A 137 -10.03 -9.15 6.58
C ARG A 137 -8.82 -9.38 7.47
N GLU A 138 -7.89 -10.24 7.06
CA GLU A 138 -6.66 -10.50 7.81
C GLU A 138 -5.84 -9.23 8.00
N MET A 139 -5.60 -8.47 6.93
CA MET A 139 -4.81 -7.24 6.95
C MET A 139 -5.31 -6.23 8.01
N HIS A 140 -6.62 -6.17 8.25
CA HIS A 140 -7.24 -5.25 9.20
C HIS A 140 -7.67 -5.90 10.52
N GLY A 141 -7.35 -7.18 10.72
CA GLY A 141 -7.80 -7.99 11.86
C GLY A 141 -7.24 -7.55 13.22
N SER A 142 -6.17 -6.75 13.24
CA SER A 142 -5.59 -6.19 14.47
C SER A 142 -6.43 -5.07 15.10
N GLY A 143 -7.38 -4.49 14.34
CA GLY A 143 -8.08 -3.26 14.72
C GLY A 143 -7.24 -1.98 14.55
N ILE A 144 -5.98 -2.10 14.13
CA ILE A 144 -5.08 -0.99 13.88
C ILE A 144 -5.15 -0.59 12.40
N SER A 145 -5.45 0.68 12.14
CA SER A 145 -5.38 1.25 10.79
C SER A 145 -3.92 1.44 10.38
N ILE A 146 -3.47 0.67 9.39
CA ILE A 146 -2.10 0.76 8.83
C ILE A 146 -1.91 1.96 7.91
N VAL A 147 -3.02 2.48 7.37
CA VAL A 147 -3.05 3.61 6.45
C VAL A 147 -4.07 4.64 6.91
N ARG A 148 -3.94 5.85 6.38
CA ARG A 148 -4.79 6.99 6.72
C ARG A 148 -5.10 7.85 5.52
N ALA A 149 -6.26 8.50 5.57
CA ALA A 149 -6.62 9.52 4.60
C ALA A 149 -5.87 10.82 4.89
N LEU A 150 -5.38 11.46 3.83
CA LEU A 150 -4.84 12.81 3.86
C LEU A 150 -5.91 13.79 3.35
N PRO A 151 -6.03 14.98 3.95
CA PRO A 151 -6.90 16.02 3.45
C PRO A 151 -6.38 16.53 2.08
N THR A 152 -7.28 16.97 1.20
CA THR A 152 -6.94 17.59 -0.10
C THR A 152 -5.90 18.73 0.01
N VAL A 153 -5.11 18.95 -1.03
CA VAL A 153 -4.09 19.99 -1.12
C VAL A 153 -4.64 21.30 -1.69
N GLN A 154 -5.72 21.25 -2.48
CA GLN A 154 -6.32 22.45 -3.09
C GLN A 154 -7.07 23.34 -2.10
N SER A 155 -7.64 22.74 -1.06
CA SER A 155 -8.44 23.45 -0.07
C SER A 155 -7.53 24.15 0.95
N VAL A 156 -7.76 25.46 1.16
CA VAL A 156 -7.03 26.24 2.17
C VAL A 156 -7.40 25.74 3.55
N LYS A 157 -6.41 25.21 4.28
CA LYS A 157 -6.59 24.67 5.64
C LYS A 157 -5.59 25.32 6.57
N GLU A 158 -6.08 25.84 7.68
CA GLU A 158 -5.20 26.26 8.76
C GLU A 158 -4.78 25.05 9.60
N ASN A 159 -3.51 25.01 9.99
CA ASN A 159 -2.98 24.07 10.99
C ASN A 159 -3.15 22.57 10.62
N VAL A 160 -2.99 22.23 9.33
CA VAL A 160 -2.78 20.84 8.88
C VAL A 160 -1.60 20.25 9.65
N LEU A 161 -1.78 19.05 10.20
CA LEU A 161 -0.71 18.40 10.95
C LEU A 161 0.40 17.97 9.99
N PRO A 162 1.69 18.00 10.38
CA PRO A 162 2.79 17.67 9.45
C PRO A 162 2.67 16.31 8.76
N HIS A 163 2.12 15.32 9.46
CA HIS A 163 1.90 13.95 8.98
C HIS A 163 0.57 13.77 8.22
N GLU A 164 -0.19 14.86 8.03
CA GLU A 164 -1.35 14.97 7.13
C GLU A 164 -1.05 15.78 5.88
N ASP A 165 0.05 16.54 5.88
CA ASP A 165 0.37 17.49 4.82
C ASP A 165 1.11 16.78 3.67
N ALA A 166 0.34 16.36 2.67
CA ALA A 166 0.88 15.73 1.46
C ALA A 166 1.92 16.63 0.76
N LEU A 167 1.72 17.95 0.72
CA LEU A 167 2.66 18.87 0.08
C LEU A 167 3.97 18.95 0.86
N GLN A 168 3.90 18.95 2.19
CA GLN A 168 5.08 18.93 3.04
C GLN A 168 5.84 17.61 2.91
N ALA A 169 5.13 16.48 2.85
CA ALA A 169 5.76 15.17 2.60
C ALA A 169 6.50 15.15 1.26
N VAL A 170 5.89 15.65 0.19
CA VAL A 170 6.51 15.76 -1.15
C VAL A 170 7.75 16.67 -1.12
N LYS A 171 7.68 17.81 -0.42
CA LYS A 171 8.81 18.75 -0.29
C LYS A 171 9.97 18.16 0.52
N ASN A 172 9.67 17.36 1.54
CA ASN A 172 10.68 16.81 2.44
C ASN A 172 11.36 15.55 1.87
N ALA A 173 10.67 14.81 1.00
CA ALA A 173 11.21 13.62 0.35
C ALA A 173 12.50 13.95 -0.41
N LYS A 174 13.49 13.07 -0.31
CA LYS A 174 14.75 13.20 -1.02
C LYS A 174 14.67 12.77 -2.47
N MET A 175 13.73 11.89 -2.77
CA MET A 175 13.44 11.46 -4.13
C MET A 175 11.96 11.12 -4.25
N LEU A 176 11.42 11.44 -5.42
CA LEU A 176 10.02 11.26 -5.76
C LEU A 176 9.92 10.39 -7.00
N SER A 177 8.92 9.51 -7.01
CA SER A 177 8.55 8.72 -8.18
C SER A 177 7.06 8.84 -8.43
N LEU A 178 6.69 8.85 -9.70
CA LEU A 178 5.30 8.76 -10.14
C LEU A 178 5.11 7.46 -10.89
N ASN A 179 4.22 6.62 -10.38
CA ASN A 179 4.04 5.23 -10.79
C ASN A 179 2.60 4.99 -11.29
N PRO A 180 2.41 4.03 -12.22
CA PRO A 180 1.10 3.51 -12.55
C PRO A 180 0.40 2.92 -11.31
N CYS A 181 -0.90 3.14 -11.12
CA CYS A 181 -1.65 2.56 -10.01
C CYS A 181 -1.85 1.06 -10.22
N SER A 182 -1.06 0.24 -9.51
CA SER A 182 -1.10 -1.23 -9.57
C SER A 182 -2.50 -1.79 -9.33
N CYS A 183 -3.25 -1.24 -8.38
CA CYS A 183 -4.64 -1.63 -8.11
C CYS A 183 -5.55 -1.45 -9.33
N ARG A 184 -5.47 -0.29 -10.01
CA ARG A 184 -6.30 -0.03 -11.21
C ARG A 184 -5.88 -0.92 -12.37
N LEU A 185 -4.58 -1.10 -12.57
CA LEU A 185 -4.04 -2.01 -13.58
C LEU A 185 -4.48 -3.47 -13.35
N ALA A 186 -4.53 -3.89 -12.09
CA ALA A 186 -5.01 -5.21 -11.71
C ALA A 186 -6.53 -5.35 -11.94
N HIS A 187 -7.36 -4.46 -11.39
CA HIS A 187 -8.82 -4.65 -11.45
C HIS A 187 -9.46 -4.28 -12.78
N ARG A 188 -8.88 -3.35 -13.55
CA ARG A 188 -9.36 -2.95 -14.89
C ARG A 188 -10.86 -2.58 -14.92
N ASN A 189 -11.36 -1.97 -13.85
CA ASN A 189 -12.79 -1.74 -13.63
C ASN A 189 -13.20 -0.26 -13.52
N CYS A 190 -12.29 0.66 -13.83
CA CYS A 190 -12.54 2.10 -13.86
C CYS A 190 -11.63 2.82 -14.85
N ASP A 191 -12.05 3.99 -15.30
CA ASP A 191 -11.30 4.86 -16.22
C ASP A 191 -10.51 5.98 -15.50
N ASP A 192 -10.34 5.87 -14.18
CA ASP A 192 -9.59 6.83 -13.37
C ASP A 192 -8.09 6.89 -13.79
N PRO A 193 -7.40 8.03 -13.62
CA PRO A 193 -6.01 8.19 -14.04
C PRO A 193 -5.07 7.13 -13.46
N VAL A 194 -4.21 6.54 -14.29
CA VAL A 194 -3.32 5.45 -13.84
C VAL A 194 -1.98 6.00 -13.32
N GLU A 195 -1.37 7.00 -13.96
CA GLU A 195 -0.10 7.60 -13.51
C GLU A 195 -0.34 8.57 -12.33
N ILE A 196 -0.49 8.01 -11.13
CA ILE A 196 -0.90 8.75 -9.93
C ILE A 196 -0.31 8.20 -8.62
N CYS A 197 0.33 7.03 -8.61
CA CYS A 197 0.85 6.43 -7.39
C CYS A 197 2.21 7.04 -7.05
N ILE A 198 2.32 7.74 -5.93
CA ILE A 198 3.52 8.49 -5.57
C ILE A 198 4.37 7.66 -4.62
N GLY A 199 5.63 7.43 -4.97
CA GLY A 199 6.62 6.85 -4.07
C GLY A 199 7.50 7.96 -3.48
N LEU A 200 7.73 7.90 -2.17
CA LEU A 200 8.53 8.84 -1.40
C LEU A 200 9.78 8.12 -0.87
N SER A 201 10.96 8.65 -1.18
CA SER A 201 12.24 8.18 -0.62
C SER A 201 12.80 9.20 0.36
N TRP A 202 13.28 8.72 1.50
CA TRP A 202 13.90 9.56 2.55
C TRP A 202 15.43 9.48 2.55
N ALA A 203 15.97 8.50 1.82
CA ALA A 203 17.37 8.43 1.43
C ALA A 203 17.53 8.65 -0.08
N VAL A 204 18.60 9.36 -0.48
CA VAL A 204 19.14 9.24 -1.84
C VAL A 204 20.21 8.15 -1.75
N PRO A 205 20.09 7.04 -2.50
CA PRO A 205 21.15 6.04 -2.52
C PRO A 205 22.47 6.70 -2.94
N ASP A 206 23.56 6.39 -2.24
CA ASP A 206 24.90 6.70 -2.74
C ASP A 206 25.08 6.00 -4.09
N GLY A 207 25.43 6.77 -5.13
CA GLY A 207 25.63 6.24 -6.48
C GLY A 207 24.32 5.94 -7.21
N LEU A 208 23.69 6.97 -7.78
CA LEU A 208 22.71 6.85 -8.87
C LEU A 208 23.38 6.47 -10.21
N GLU A 209 24.48 5.71 -10.17
CA GLU A 209 25.04 5.12 -11.38
C GLU A 209 24.26 3.84 -11.73
N PRO A 210 23.81 3.66 -12.98
CA PRO A 210 23.18 2.43 -13.41
C PRO A 210 24.02 1.19 -13.05
N GLY A 211 23.44 0.25 -12.28
CA GLY A 211 24.11 -0.99 -11.86
C GLY A 211 24.65 -0.97 -10.42
N SER A 212 24.56 0.15 -9.71
CA SER A 212 24.87 0.21 -8.28
C SER A 212 23.71 -0.31 -7.43
N PRO A 213 23.99 -1.15 -6.43
CA PRO A 213 22.96 -1.76 -5.61
C PRO A 213 22.35 -0.78 -4.58
N LEU A 214 21.02 -0.80 -4.51
CA LEU A 214 20.22 0.06 -3.63
C LEU A 214 20.23 -0.46 -2.19
N MET A 215 20.59 0.40 -1.25
CA MET A 215 20.48 0.16 0.19
C MET A 215 19.60 1.23 0.83
N ASP A 216 18.30 1.16 0.59
CA ASP A 216 17.35 1.71 1.56
C ASP A 216 16.72 0.53 2.31
N HIS A 217 16.93 0.49 3.63
CA HIS A 217 16.36 -0.51 4.52
C HIS A 217 14.83 -0.44 4.52
N HIS A 218 14.27 0.74 4.27
CA HIS A 218 12.85 1.07 4.43
C HIS A 218 12.11 1.21 3.10
N HIS A 219 12.39 0.31 2.15
CA HIS A 219 11.79 0.26 0.81
C HIS A 219 12.49 1.23 -0.12
N ALA A 220 13.45 0.67 -0.85
CA ALA A 220 14.08 1.32 -1.99
C ALA A 220 13.01 1.85 -2.95
N ALA A 221 12.62 3.09 -2.72
CA ALA A 221 12.07 3.96 -3.73
C ALA A 221 13.20 4.14 -4.74
N THR A 222 13.40 3.20 -5.65
CA THR A 222 14.14 3.44 -6.89
C THR A 222 13.91 2.28 -7.85
N LEU A 223 13.45 2.64 -9.06
CA LEU A 223 13.48 1.91 -10.35
C LEU A 223 12.18 1.29 -10.88
N VAL A 224 11.01 1.56 -10.30
CA VAL A 224 9.76 0.88 -10.73
C VAL A 224 8.71 1.83 -11.35
N GLY A 225 9.01 3.12 -11.37
CA GLY A 225 8.38 4.14 -12.22
C GLY A 225 9.37 5.25 -12.55
N ARG A 226 8.90 6.30 -13.22
CA ARG A 226 9.77 7.42 -13.58
C ARG A 226 10.03 8.30 -12.36
N LEU A 227 11.25 8.82 -12.25
CA LEU A 227 11.52 9.91 -11.33
C LEU A 227 10.64 11.11 -11.69
N ALA A 228 10.18 11.82 -10.67
CA ALA A 228 9.32 12.97 -10.81
C ALA A 228 9.89 14.16 -10.02
N SER A 229 9.67 15.36 -10.54
CA SER A 229 9.87 16.59 -9.78
C SER A 229 8.75 16.79 -8.76
N ALA A 230 8.99 17.66 -7.76
CA ALA A 230 7.94 18.04 -6.82
C ALA A 230 6.71 18.63 -7.53
N ASP A 231 6.92 19.46 -8.55
CA ASP A 231 5.83 20.09 -9.32
C ASP A 231 4.97 19.04 -10.04
N GLU A 232 5.58 18.02 -10.65
CA GLU A 232 4.84 16.91 -11.28
C GLU A 232 4.02 16.09 -10.28
N VAL A 233 4.55 15.91 -9.07
CA VAL A 233 3.83 15.20 -8.01
C VAL A 233 2.68 16.04 -7.45
N VAL A 234 2.87 17.36 -7.31
CA VAL A 234 1.80 18.27 -6.89
C VAL A 234 0.68 18.30 -7.94
N ASP A 235 1.01 18.39 -9.23
CA ASP A 235 0.04 18.28 -10.32
C ASP A 235 -0.72 16.95 -10.27
N ALA A 236 -0.03 15.84 -9.97
CA ALA A 236 -0.69 14.55 -9.78
C ALA A 236 -1.68 14.55 -8.60
N LEU A 237 -1.34 15.17 -7.47
CA LEU A 237 -2.26 15.30 -6.32
C LEU A 237 -3.49 16.14 -6.66
N GLU A 238 -3.33 17.25 -7.37
CA GLU A 238 -4.43 18.12 -7.77
C GLU A 238 -5.36 17.42 -8.77
N ARG A 239 -4.80 16.79 -9.82
CA ARG A 239 -5.59 15.98 -10.78
C ARG A 239 -6.33 14.83 -10.12
N ALA A 240 -5.73 14.21 -9.10
CA ALA A 240 -6.39 13.16 -8.33
C ALA A 240 -7.63 13.69 -7.59
N GLU A 241 -7.56 14.86 -6.99
CA GLU A 241 -8.68 15.48 -6.29
C GLU A 241 -9.80 15.92 -7.24
N GLU A 242 -9.44 16.46 -8.40
CA GLU A 242 -10.36 16.82 -9.49
C GLU A 242 -11.10 15.59 -10.06
N THR A 243 -10.49 14.41 -9.97
CA THR A 243 -11.12 13.13 -10.34
C THR A 243 -11.81 12.42 -9.17
N GLY A 244 -11.63 12.91 -7.94
CA GLY A 244 -12.35 12.43 -6.75
C GLY A 244 -11.65 11.31 -6.00
N LEU A 245 -10.35 11.18 -6.25
CA LEU A 245 -9.49 10.20 -5.61
C LEU A 245 -9.07 10.71 -4.23
N VAL A 246 -8.98 9.78 -3.28
CA VAL A 246 -8.58 10.09 -1.91
C VAL A 246 -7.10 9.82 -1.74
N HIS A 247 -6.39 10.83 -1.25
CA HIS A 247 -5.00 10.70 -0.81
C HIS A 247 -4.95 9.78 0.40
N ILE A 248 -4.19 8.69 0.29
CA ILE A 248 -3.96 7.73 1.37
C ILE A 248 -2.46 7.53 1.52
N SER A 249 -1.97 7.58 2.76
CA SER A 249 -0.58 7.27 3.09
C SER A 249 -0.51 6.36 4.32
N MET A 250 0.70 5.94 4.68
CA MET A 250 0.93 5.16 5.90
C MET A 250 0.45 5.92 7.14
N ASN A 251 -0.06 5.20 8.13
CA ASN A 251 -0.51 5.79 9.38
C ASN A 251 0.65 6.06 10.34
N VAL A 252 1.65 6.81 9.88
CA VAL A 252 2.91 7.10 10.59
C VAL A 252 3.22 8.59 10.56
N LYS A 253 4.07 9.06 11.48
CA LYS A 253 4.54 10.44 11.54
C LYS A 253 5.77 10.66 10.68
N ASP A 254 6.71 9.73 10.79
CA ASP A 254 8.01 9.83 10.17
C ASP A 254 8.05 8.97 8.91
N ASP A 255 8.67 9.53 7.89
CA ASP A 255 9.12 8.82 6.69
C ASP A 255 8.10 7.87 6.01
N PRO A 256 6.86 8.30 5.70
CA PRO A 256 5.93 7.48 4.92
C PRO A 256 6.48 7.25 3.51
N TRP A 257 6.37 6.02 2.97
CA TRP A 257 7.02 5.71 1.68
C TRP A 257 6.14 5.89 0.45
N PHE A 258 4.86 6.20 0.62
CA PHE A 258 3.95 6.38 -0.49
C PHE A 258 2.84 7.39 -0.20
N ILE A 259 2.30 7.98 -1.26
CA ILE A 259 0.97 8.58 -1.28
C ILE A 259 0.20 7.92 -2.42
N CYS A 260 -0.84 7.17 -2.08
CA CYS A 260 -1.76 6.56 -3.03
C CYS A 260 -2.94 7.52 -3.28
N ASN A 261 -3.41 7.56 -4.52
CA ASN A 261 -4.57 8.33 -4.93
C ASN A 261 -5.72 7.37 -5.24
N CYS A 262 -6.38 6.91 -4.18
CA CYS A 262 -7.24 5.74 -4.16
C CYS A 262 -8.64 6.04 -4.71
N CYS A 263 -9.12 5.19 -5.63
CA CYS A 263 -10.53 5.15 -6.04
C CYS A 263 -11.32 4.15 -5.21
N ARG A 264 -12.65 4.29 -5.22
CA ARG A 264 -13.58 3.33 -4.62
C ARG A 264 -13.64 1.98 -5.35
N HIS A 265 -13.26 1.93 -6.63
CA HIS A 265 -13.48 0.75 -7.48
C HIS A 265 -12.40 -0.32 -7.37
N ALA A 266 -11.13 0.09 -7.22
CA ALA A 266 -9.99 -0.83 -7.38
C ALA A 266 -9.06 -0.90 -6.16
N CYS A 267 -9.07 0.08 -5.26
CA CYS A 267 -8.04 0.14 -4.23
C CYS A 267 -8.24 -0.91 -3.12
N GLY A 268 -7.27 -1.80 -2.91
CA GLY A 268 -7.29 -2.77 -1.81
C GLY A 268 -7.29 -2.15 -0.40
N LEU A 269 -6.91 -0.89 -0.24
CA LEU A 269 -6.99 -0.17 1.04
C LEU A 269 -8.40 0.40 1.25
N LEU A 270 -8.97 1.08 0.27
CA LEU A 270 -10.29 1.72 0.40
C LEU A 270 -11.44 0.70 0.33
N ARG A 271 -11.25 -0.41 -0.41
CA ARG A 271 -12.21 -1.53 -0.48
C ARG A 271 -12.41 -2.26 0.83
N SER A 272 -11.50 -2.09 1.80
CA SER A 272 -11.72 -2.58 3.16
C SER A 272 -12.95 -1.90 3.78
N VAL A 273 -13.14 -0.62 3.51
CA VAL A 273 -14.27 0.18 3.98
C VAL A 273 -15.50 -0.10 3.10
N THR A 274 -15.37 -0.05 1.78
CA THR A 274 -16.52 -0.11 0.85
C THR A 274 -17.08 -1.51 0.66
N ASP A 275 -16.24 -2.53 0.57
CA ASP A 275 -16.64 -3.89 0.19
C ASP A 275 -16.71 -4.83 1.41
N LEU A 276 -15.79 -4.64 2.38
CA LEU A 276 -15.68 -5.51 3.55
C LEU A 276 -16.37 -4.95 4.81
N GLY A 277 -16.79 -3.68 4.77
CA GLY A 277 -17.46 -3.00 5.89
C GLY A 277 -16.55 -2.71 7.10
N ILE A 278 -15.23 -2.69 6.89
CA ILE A 278 -14.22 -2.48 7.93
C ILE A 278 -14.01 -0.97 8.07
N THR A 279 -14.79 -0.33 8.96
CA THR A 279 -14.80 1.14 9.11
C THR A 279 -13.46 1.72 9.58
N HIS A 280 -12.64 0.93 10.28
CA HIS A 280 -11.27 1.30 10.67
C HIS A 280 -10.20 0.92 9.64
N GLY A 281 -10.59 0.49 8.44
CA GLY A 281 -9.65 0.06 7.41
C GLY A 281 -8.71 1.19 6.94
N VAL A 282 -9.23 2.42 6.96
CA VAL A 282 -8.46 3.64 6.71
C VAL A 282 -8.71 4.59 7.88
N ALA A 283 -7.65 5.04 8.56
CA ALA A 283 -7.79 6.05 9.59
C ALA A 283 -8.24 7.38 8.96
N PRO A 284 -9.17 8.12 9.59
CA PRO A 284 -9.56 9.44 9.11
C PRO A 284 -8.43 10.47 9.30
N SER A 285 -8.52 11.58 8.58
CA SER A 285 -7.75 12.79 8.85
C SER A 285 -8.26 13.50 10.10
N SER A 286 -7.54 14.53 10.55
CA SER A 286 -7.90 15.38 11.69
C SER A 286 -8.95 16.44 11.32
N PHE A 287 -9.76 16.19 10.29
CA PHE A 287 -10.79 17.12 9.82
C PHE A 287 -12.18 16.48 9.77
N TRP A 288 -13.18 17.28 10.13
CA TRP A 288 -14.61 17.08 9.86
C TRP A 288 -15.00 17.77 8.56
N MET A 289 -15.88 17.14 7.80
CA MET A 289 -16.57 17.80 6.70
C MET A 289 -17.80 18.50 7.25
N ILE A 290 -17.90 19.81 7.04
CA ILE A 290 -19.03 20.64 7.47
C ILE A 290 -19.73 21.20 6.24
N ILE A 291 -21.06 21.26 6.30
CA ILE A 291 -21.92 21.75 5.22
C ILE A 291 -22.60 23.04 5.69
N ASP A 292 -22.45 24.11 4.91
CA ASP A 292 -23.26 25.31 5.00
C ASP A 292 -24.59 25.04 4.29
N GLU A 293 -25.65 24.90 5.09
CA GLU A 293 -26.99 24.55 4.60
C GLU A 293 -27.60 25.65 3.72
N ASP A 294 -27.29 26.92 3.99
CA ASP A 294 -27.83 28.07 3.25
C ASP A 294 -27.22 28.19 1.86
N MET A 295 -25.98 27.69 1.69
CA MET A 295 -25.29 27.66 0.40
C MET A 295 -25.52 26.35 -0.37
N CYS A 296 -26.11 25.34 0.25
CA CYS A 296 -26.31 24.04 -0.37
C CYS A 296 -27.42 24.11 -1.44
N SER A 297 -27.09 23.80 -2.69
CA SER A 297 -28.07 23.77 -3.79
C SER A 297 -28.79 22.43 -3.96
N GLY A 298 -28.40 21.40 -3.19
CA GLY A 298 -28.99 20.05 -3.32
C GLY A 298 -28.64 19.31 -4.61
N CYS A 299 -27.53 19.66 -5.29
CA CYS A 299 -27.17 19.08 -6.59
C CYS A 299 -26.60 17.65 -6.56
N GLU A 300 -26.44 17.05 -5.38
CA GLU A 300 -25.99 15.67 -5.14
C GLU A 300 -24.58 15.28 -5.63
N LEU A 301 -23.83 16.16 -6.31
CA LEU A 301 -22.47 15.85 -6.78
C LEU A 301 -21.53 15.34 -5.68
N CYS A 302 -21.67 15.86 -4.46
CA CYS A 302 -20.90 15.41 -3.31
C CYS A 302 -21.22 13.97 -2.86
N VAL A 303 -22.48 13.54 -3.03
CA VAL A 303 -22.93 12.17 -2.74
C VAL A 303 -22.23 11.19 -3.67
N ASP A 304 -22.27 11.46 -4.98
CA ASP A 304 -21.62 10.63 -6.00
C ASP A 304 -20.09 10.58 -5.82
N ARG A 305 -19.52 11.72 -5.40
CA ARG A 305 -18.08 11.89 -5.19
C ARG A 305 -17.55 11.15 -3.97
N CYS A 306 -18.36 10.91 -2.95
CA CYS A 306 -17.89 10.35 -1.69
C CYS A 306 -17.57 8.85 -1.85
N PRO A 307 -16.30 8.42 -1.79
CA PRO A 307 -15.95 7.04 -2.11
C PRO A 307 -16.38 6.04 -1.03
N VAL A 308 -16.64 6.53 0.19
CA VAL A 308 -17.05 5.72 1.35
C VAL A 308 -18.53 5.87 1.70
N GLY A 309 -19.31 6.59 0.87
CA GLY A 309 -20.74 6.80 1.09
C GLY A 309 -21.06 7.47 2.42
N ALA A 310 -20.26 8.48 2.80
CA ALA A 310 -20.43 9.27 4.02
C ALA A 310 -21.31 10.51 3.82
N ILE A 311 -21.86 10.75 2.63
CA ILE A 311 -22.73 11.90 2.34
C ILE A 311 -24.07 11.38 1.82
N THR A 312 -25.15 11.92 2.36
CA THR A 312 -26.54 11.59 1.99
C THR A 312 -27.37 12.86 1.82
N MET A 313 -28.52 12.77 1.17
CA MET A 313 -29.47 13.87 1.08
C MET A 313 -30.55 13.75 2.17
N ARG A 314 -30.84 14.85 2.86
CA ARG A 314 -32.00 14.97 3.75
C ARG A 314 -33.28 15.18 2.93
N GLU A 315 -34.43 15.03 3.59
CA GLU A 315 -35.75 15.24 2.97
C GLU A 315 -35.97 16.68 2.47
N ASP A 316 -35.30 17.66 3.08
CA ASP A 316 -35.36 19.08 2.69
C ASP A 316 -34.44 19.44 1.52
N GLY A 317 -33.73 18.46 0.94
CA GLY A 317 -32.84 18.65 -0.20
C GLY A 317 -31.43 19.14 0.17
N VAL A 318 -31.10 19.24 1.46
CA VAL A 318 -29.75 19.60 1.93
C VAL A 318 -28.90 18.35 2.14
N ALA A 319 -27.62 18.42 1.75
CA ALA A 319 -26.68 17.32 1.98
C ALA A 319 -26.34 17.20 3.48
N GLN A 320 -26.09 15.97 3.94
CA GLN A 320 -25.71 15.66 5.32
C GLN A 320 -24.53 14.69 5.34
N VAL A 321 -23.65 14.86 6.34
CA VAL A 321 -22.48 13.99 6.57
C VAL A 321 -22.80 12.93 7.63
N ILE A 322 -22.47 11.68 7.33
CA ILE A 322 -22.40 10.57 8.29
C ILE A 322 -20.98 10.55 8.85
N HIS A 323 -20.77 11.20 10.00
CA HIS A 323 -19.44 11.43 10.57
C HIS A 323 -18.65 10.14 10.84
N GLU A 324 -19.34 9.06 11.22
CA GLU A 324 -18.72 7.75 11.50
C GLU A 324 -18.08 7.10 10.27
N LYS A 325 -18.52 7.48 9.06
CA LYS A 325 -17.95 7.02 7.78
C LYS A 325 -16.98 8.03 7.17
N CYS A 326 -17.00 9.28 7.63
CA CYS A 326 -16.28 10.37 6.99
C CYS A 326 -14.77 10.29 7.28
N LEU A 327 -13.98 10.10 6.22
CA LEU A 327 -12.52 10.09 6.30
C LEU A 327 -11.89 11.49 6.45
N GLY A 328 -12.66 12.57 6.27
CA GLY A 328 -12.12 13.94 6.28
C GLY A 328 -11.16 14.23 5.12
N CYS A 329 -11.34 13.55 3.98
CA CYS A 329 -10.45 13.66 2.81
C CYS A 329 -10.66 14.95 2.01
N GLY A 330 -11.88 15.49 1.94
CA GLY A 330 -12.17 16.77 1.27
C GLY A 330 -12.49 16.69 -0.22
N VAL A 331 -12.53 15.50 -0.85
CA VAL A 331 -12.84 15.40 -2.29
C VAL A 331 -14.23 15.92 -2.67
N CYS A 332 -15.17 15.94 -1.70
CA CYS A 332 -16.50 16.52 -1.85
C CYS A 332 -16.50 18.05 -1.79
N GLU A 333 -15.55 18.66 -1.07
CA GLU A 333 -15.36 20.11 -1.04
C GLU A 333 -14.85 20.59 -2.40
N VAL A 334 -13.88 19.89 -2.99
CA VAL A 334 -13.31 20.23 -4.31
C VAL A 334 -14.36 20.26 -5.43
N ILE A 335 -15.36 19.37 -5.40
CA ILE A 335 -16.44 19.34 -6.41
C ILE A 335 -17.59 20.30 -6.09
N CYS A 336 -17.63 20.90 -4.89
CA CYS A 336 -18.74 21.74 -4.47
C CYS A 336 -18.65 23.13 -5.11
N GLY A 337 -19.23 23.29 -6.30
CA GLY A 337 -19.24 24.57 -7.03
C GLY A 337 -19.98 25.72 -6.32
N GLN A 338 -20.75 25.43 -5.26
CA GLN A 338 -21.37 26.46 -4.42
C GLN A 338 -20.44 26.95 -3.30
N GLY A 339 -19.38 26.20 -2.95
CA GLY A 339 -18.57 26.47 -1.77
C GLY A 339 -19.27 26.17 -0.45
N ALA A 340 -20.31 25.32 -0.47
CA ALA A 340 -21.11 24.96 0.71
C ALA A 340 -20.44 23.91 1.62
N MET A 341 -19.22 23.46 1.29
CA MET A 341 -18.52 22.40 2.01
C MET A 341 -17.15 22.88 2.45
N SER A 342 -16.75 22.55 3.67
CA SER A 342 -15.43 22.89 4.20
C SER A 342 -14.90 21.85 5.17
N LEU A 343 -13.59 21.61 5.12
CA LEU A 343 -12.88 20.85 6.15
C LEU A 343 -12.58 21.71 7.38
N GLN A 344 -13.10 21.32 8.53
CA GLN A 344 -12.83 21.95 9.83
C GLN A 344 -12.09 20.99 10.74
N LYS A 345 -11.12 21.50 11.51
CA LYS A 345 -10.32 20.65 12.39
C LYS A 345 -11.19 19.99 13.46
N ARG A 346 -10.97 18.70 13.71
CA ARG A 346 -11.66 17.94 14.78
C ARG A 346 -11.25 18.52 16.13
N ASP A 347 -12.24 18.85 16.94
CA ASP A 347 -12.10 19.32 18.32
C ASP A 347 -12.19 18.17 19.34
N ASP A 348 -12.83 17.07 18.95
CA ASP A 348 -13.11 15.89 19.76
C ASP A 348 -11.98 14.85 19.74
N LEU A 349 -11.27 14.71 18.62
CA LEU A 349 -10.29 13.64 18.45
C LEU A 349 -9.21 13.97 17.41
N ILE A 350 -7.96 14.06 17.87
CA ILE A 350 -6.77 14.02 16.99
C ILE A 350 -6.29 12.58 16.95
N PHE A 351 -6.39 11.95 15.78
CA PHE A 351 -5.84 10.61 15.55
C PHE A 351 -4.33 10.71 15.41
N ASN A 352 -3.61 10.44 16.48
CA ASN A 352 -2.15 10.46 16.45
C ASN A 352 -1.65 9.18 15.77
N PRO A 353 -0.89 9.28 14.66
CA PRO A 353 -0.30 8.11 14.04
C PRO A 353 0.82 7.54 14.90
N TYR A 354 1.28 6.36 14.50
CA TYR A 354 2.49 5.75 15.03
C TYR A 354 3.72 6.58 14.64
N GLN A 355 4.82 6.42 15.35
CA GLN A 355 6.05 7.15 15.10
C GLN A 355 6.59 6.83 13.70
N ASP A 356 6.79 5.54 13.43
CA ASP A 356 7.33 5.00 12.18
C ASP A 356 6.64 3.68 11.80
N ASP A 357 7.02 3.14 10.64
CA ASP A 357 6.55 1.86 10.11
C ASP A 357 6.86 0.68 11.05
N ARG A 358 8.03 0.72 11.70
CA ARG A 358 8.49 -0.34 12.59
C ARG A 358 7.61 -0.42 13.83
N GLU A 359 7.32 0.71 14.48
CA GLU A 359 6.39 0.78 15.59
C GLU A 359 5.00 0.29 15.18
N LEU A 360 4.48 0.78 14.05
CA LEU A 360 3.19 0.35 13.51
C LEU A 360 3.13 -1.18 13.35
N PHE A 361 4.12 -1.77 12.69
CA PHE A 361 4.16 -3.21 12.43
C PHE A 361 4.40 -4.06 13.69
N MET A 362 5.20 -3.58 14.65
CA MET A 362 5.33 -4.23 15.96
C MET A 362 4.00 -4.29 16.70
N LEU A 363 3.23 -3.20 16.72
CA LEU A 363 1.93 -3.15 17.40
C LEU A 363 0.88 -4.01 16.69
N VAL A 364 0.87 -4.02 15.35
CA VAL A 364 -0.01 -4.92 14.58
C VAL A 364 0.33 -6.38 14.88
N ALA A 365 1.61 -6.73 14.94
CA ALA A 365 2.06 -8.08 15.30
C ALA A 365 1.62 -8.46 16.73
N GLU A 366 1.85 -7.58 17.70
CA GLU A 366 1.45 -7.79 19.10
C GLU A 366 -0.07 -8.04 19.21
N LYS A 367 -0.90 -7.22 18.54
CA LYS A 367 -2.36 -7.40 18.53
C LYS A 367 -2.81 -8.71 17.91
N LYS A 368 -2.02 -9.26 16.99
CA LYS A 368 -2.28 -10.55 16.33
C LYS A 368 -1.59 -11.73 17.04
N GLY A 369 -0.83 -11.50 18.10
CA GLY A 369 -0.06 -12.55 18.78
C GLY A 369 1.09 -13.10 17.93
N LEU A 370 1.66 -12.28 17.06
CA LEU A 370 2.78 -12.61 16.18
C LEU A 370 4.08 -12.01 16.71
N GLU A 371 5.21 -12.65 16.40
CA GLU A 371 6.53 -12.08 16.64
C GLU A 371 6.97 -11.20 15.45
N TYR A 372 7.52 -10.01 15.73
CA TYR A 372 8.06 -9.10 14.72
C TYR A 372 9.32 -8.39 15.24
N PRO A 373 10.42 -8.28 14.46
CA PRO A 373 10.58 -8.76 13.08
C PRO A 373 10.49 -10.29 13.01
N VAL A 374 10.08 -10.81 11.85
CA VAL A 374 10.00 -12.26 11.63
C VAL A 374 11.41 -12.81 11.57
N HIS A 375 11.89 -13.40 12.66
CA HIS A 375 13.16 -14.10 12.72
C HIS A 375 12.95 -15.61 12.53
N HIS A 376 13.93 -16.28 11.90
CA HIS A 376 14.05 -17.73 12.02
C HIS A 376 14.94 -18.02 13.22
N HIS A 377 14.46 -18.81 14.18
CA HIS A 377 15.24 -19.28 15.32
C HIS A 377 16.33 -20.26 14.90
#